data_AF-A0A521Z9T7-F1
#
_entry.id   AF-A0A521Z9T7-F1
#
_cell.length_a   1.000
_cell.length_b   1.000
_cell.length_c   1.000
_cell.angle_alpha   90.00
_cell.angle_beta   90.00
_cell.angle_gamma   90.00
#
_symmetry.space_group_name_H-M   'P 1'
#
loop_
_entity.id
_entity.type
_entity.pdbx_description
1 polymer ?
#
loop_
_entity_poly.entity_id
_entity_poly.type
_entity_poly.pdbx_seq_one_letter_code
_entity_poly.pdbx_strand_id
1 'polypeptide(L)'
;MDIVNFIRSYPAWAQVLFVVCLVVQLFLALLAPREAQPSTGQATKGMSSVNAPQQSASGHGNIQIAQAANVHIGALPQANQIHAEKLASFIVEGQRLRERLSEVPPPVGEHNAWVERVNDYLRTNVGAAYEVRFGDFSGMTFYGDASERSNMSRSIEGRSRRLHEFIAELSR
;
A
#
# COMPACT_ATOMS: atom_id res chain seq x y z
N MET A 1 21.12 -32.72 -22.82
CA MET A 1 21.09 -31.24 -22.96
C MET A 1 21.22 -30.66 -21.57
N ASP A 2 22.40 -30.12 -21.25
CA ASP A 2 22.73 -29.59 -19.93
C ASP A 2 21.91 -28.34 -19.58
N ILE A 3 21.21 -28.40 -18.43
CA ILE A 3 20.43 -27.29 -17.84
C ILE A 3 21.29 -26.03 -17.67
N VAL A 4 22.60 -26.18 -17.45
CA VAL A 4 23.55 -25.08 -17.28
C VAL A 4 23.71 -24.25 -18.56
N ASN A 5 23.61 -24.87 -19.75
CA ASN A 5 23.68 -24.15 -21.02
C ASN A 5 22.36 -23.44 -21.38
N PHE A 6 21.23 -23.94 -20.87
CA PHE A 6 19.93 -23.28 -21.05
C PHE A 6 19.85 -21.96 -20.28
N ILE A 7 20.38 -21.92 -19.05
CA ILE A 7 20.33 -20.74 -18.17
C ILE A 7 21.24 -19.59 -18.68
N ARG A 8 22.35 -19.91 -19.35
CA ARG A 8 23.26 -18.89 -19.94
C ARG A 8 22.72 -18.22 -21.21
N SER A 9 21.68 -18.77 -21.84
CA SER A 9 21.08 -18.18 -23.04
C SER A 9 20.08 -17.06 -22.72
N TYR A 10 19.78 -16.85 -21.43
CA TYR A 10 18.85 -15.82 -21.00
C TYR A 10 19.53 -14.47 -20.83
N PRO A 11 18.90 -13.39 -21.32
CA PRO A 11 19.39 -12.03 -21.08
C PRO A 11 19.38 -11.73 -19.56
N ALA A 12 20.30 -10.88 -19.10
CA ALA A 12 20.52 -10.59 -17.68
C ALA A 12 19.24 -10.22 -16.91
N TRP A 13 18.28 -9.55 -17.57
CA TRP A 13 16.99 -9.21 -16.98
C TRP A 13 16.16 -10.46 -16.62
N ALA A 14 16.22 -11.52 -17.43
CA ALA A 14 15.47 -12.76 -17.19
C ALA A 14 16.08 -13.57 -16.04
N GLN A 15 17.39 -13.48 -15.82
CA GLN A 15 18.05 -14.10 -14.67
C GLN A 15 17.63 -13.42 -13.36
N VAL A 16 17.53 -12.08 -13.36
CA VAL A 16 17.04 -11.32 -12.21
C VAL A 16 15.59 -11.69 -11.89
N LEU A 17 14.71 -11.76 -12.90
CA LEU A 17 13.32 -12.18 -12.69
C LEU A 17 13.20 -13.60 -12.14
N PHE A 18 14.05 -14.52 -12.59
CA PHE A 18 14.06 -15.90 -12.10
C PHE A 18 14.44 -15.97 -10.61
N VAL A 19 15.48 -15.23 -10.20
CA VAL A 19 15.89 -15.16 -8.79
C VAL A 19 14.81 -14.51 -7.93
N VAL A 20 14.21 -13.41 -8.40
CA VAL A 20 13.10 -12.74 -7.69
C VAL A 20 11.91 -13.69 -7.54
N CYS A 21 11.58 -14.45 -8.59
CA CYS A 21 10.49 -15.43 -8.56
C CYS A 21 10.74 -16.54 -7.53
N LEU A 22 11.97 -17.08 -7.45
CA LEU A 22 12.33 -18.09 -6.45
C LEU A 22 12.25 -17.55 -5.02
N VAL A 23 12.68 -16.32 -4.79
CA VAL A 23 12.60 -15.67 -3.47
C VAL A 23 11.14 -15.47 -3.06
N VAL A 24 10.28 -15.04 -3.97
CA VAL A 24 8.84 -14.87 -3.73
C VAL A 24 8.17 -16.22 -3.44
N GLN A 25 8.49 -17.27 -4.19
CA GLN A 25 7.96 -18.63 -3.94
C GLN A 25 8.40 -19.18 -2.58
N LEU A 26 9.66 -18.98 -2.20
CA LEU A 26 10.16 -19.41 -0.89
C LEU A 26 9.50 -18.63 0.26
N PHE A 27 9.30 -17.33 0.08
CA PHE A 27 8.65 -16.47 1.07
C PHE A 27 7.17 -16.84 1.25
N LEU A 28 6.45 -17.12 0.16
CA LEU A 28 5.08 -17.63 0.20
C LEU A 28 4.99 -19.00 0.87
N ALA A 29 5.96 -19.90 0.63
CA ALA A 29 6.01 -21.21 1.28
C ALA A 29 6.30 -21.12 2.79
N LEU A 30 7.06 -20.11 3.22
CA LEU A 30 7.34 -19.85 4.65
C LEU A 30 6.18 -19.17 5.38
N LEU A 31 5.37 -18.39 4.67
CA LEU A 31 4.18 -17.73 5.20
C LEU A 31 2.93 -18.62 5.19
N ALA A 32 2.99 -19.79 4.54
CA ALA A 32 1.89 -20.73 4.57
C ALA A 32 1.68 -21.24 6.00
N PRO A 33 0.51 -20.99 6.63
CA PRO A 33 0.21 -21.58 7.92
C PRO A 33 0.20 -23.10 7.76
N ARG A 34 0.93 -23.79 8.65
CA ARG A 34 0.84 -25.25 8.78
C ARG A 34 -0.54 -25.56 9.33
N GLU A 35 -1.51 -25.69 8.43
CA GLU A 35 -2.83 -26.22 8.73
C GLU A 35 -2.63 -27.61 9.34
N ALA A 36 -2.93 -27.69 10.65
CA ALA A 36 -3.00 -28.93 11.38
C ALA A 36 -4.04 -29.83 10.71
N GLN A 37 -3.70 -31.11 10.59
CA GLN A 37 -4.57 -32.15 10.03
C GLN A 37 -5.97 -32.10 10.67
N PRO A 38 -7.04 -32.35 9.89
CA PRO A 38 -8.37 -32.54 10.46
C PRO A 38 -8.40 -33.87 11.22
N SER A 39 -8.47 -33.82 12.55
CA SER A 39 -8.79 -34.98 13.36
C SER A 39 -10.27 -35.31 13.20
N THR A 40 -10.52 -36.43 12.52
CA THR A 40 -11.80 -37.10 12.40
C THR A 40 -12.39 -37.32 13.79
N GLY A 41 -13.63 -36.85 14.00
CA GLY A 41 -14.28 -36.81 15.29
C GLY A 41 -14.60 -38.17 15.91
N GLN A 42 -14.77 -38.16 17.24
CA GLN A 42 -15.59 -39.13 17.95
C GLN A 42 -16.33 -38.48 19.14
N ALA A 43 -17.66 -38.50 19.01
CA ALA A 43 -18.66 -38.87 20.02
C ALA A 43 -18.56 -38.27 21.45
N THR A 44 -19.43 -37.29 21.68
CA THR A 44 -19.98 -36.93 22.99
C THR A 44 -20.95 -38.01 23.49
N LYS A 45 -20.70 -38.64 24.65
CA LYS A 45 -21.76 -39.28 25.47
C LYS A 45 -21.28 -39.59 26.90
N GLY A 46 -22.09 -39.22 27.90
CA GLY A 46 -21.98 -39.65 29.31
C GLY A 46 -21.51 -38.51 30.24
N MET A 47 -22.34 -37.71 30.90
CA MET A 47 -23.40 -37.95 31.91
C MET A 47 -22.87 -38.04 33.35
N SER A 48 -23.32 -37.08 34.16
CA SER A 48 -23.42 -37.01 35.63
C SER A 48 -22.16 -36.95 36.50
N SER A 49 -22.02 -35.88 37.30
CA SER A 49 -22.40 -35.89 38.74
C SER A 49 -21.67 -34.80 39.57
N VAL A 50 -22.45 -33.91 40.18
CA VAL A 50 -22.38 -33.45 41.60
C VAL A 50 -21.01 -33.04 42.19
N ASN A 51 -20.79 -31.76 42.49
CA ASN A 51 -20.95 -31.13 43.82
C ASN A 51 -20.26 -29.74 43.89
N ALA A 52 -20.93 -28.76 44.50
CA ALA A 52 -20.34 -27.56 45.13
C ALA A 52 -19.87 -27.96 46.57
N PRO A 53 -19.12 -27.15 47.38
CA PRO A 53 -19.10 -25.68 47.42
C PRO A 53 -17.75 -24.99 47.73
N GLN A 54 -17.80 -23.64 47.65
CA GLN A 54 -17.00 -22.59 48.32
C GLN A 54 -15.62 -22.93 48.92
N GLN A 55 -14.62 -22.10 48.58
CA GLN A 55 -13.76 -21.49 49.61
C GLN A 55 -13.11 -20.19 49.15
N SER A 56 -13.29 -19.19 50.01
CA SER A 56 -12.70 -17.85 49.99
C SER A 56 -11.24 -17.92 50.45
N ALA A 57 -10.34 -17.19 49.79
CA ALA A 57 -9.02 -16.86 50.33
C ALA A 57 -8.54 -15.50 49.79
N SER A 58 -8.68 -14.51 50.65
CA SER A 58 -7.97 -13.23 50.68
C SER A 58 -6.44 -13.44 50.76
N GLY A 59 -5.66 -12.66 50.01
CA GLY A 59 -4.20 -12.64 50.12
C GLY A 59 -3.56 -11.44 49.41
N HIS A 60 -3.01 -10.52 50.21
CA HIS A 60 -2.29 -9.30 49.85
C HIS A 60 -1.08 -9.53 48.91
N GLY A 61 -0.78 -8.56 48.04
CA GLY A 61 0.46 -8.53 47.27
C GLY A 61 0.60 -7.31 46.38
N ASN A 62 1.12 -6.23 46.96
CA ASN A 62 1.51 -4.99 46.29
C ASN A 62 2.65 -5.29 45.29
N ILE A 63 2.44 -5.08 43.98
CA ILE A 63 3.54 -4.93 43.01
C ILE A 63 3.30 -3.65 42.23
N GLN A 64 3.98 -2.60 42.67
CA GLN A 64 4.39 -1.49 41.81
C GLN A 64 5.23 -2.07 40.66
N ILE A 65 4.68 -2.06 39.46
CA ILE A 65 5.49 -2.00 38.24
C ILE A 65 5.28 -0.60 37.68
N ALA A 66 6.13 0.32 38.14
CA ALA A 66 6.40 1.53 37.38
C ALA A 66 7.26 1.13 36.19
N GLN A 67 6.68 1.06 34.99
CA GLN A 67 7.47 1.09 33.75
C GLN A 67 6.63 1.53 32.54
N ALA A 68 6.89 2.79 32.15
CA ALA A 68 6.94 3.27 30.78
C ALA A 68 5.76 2.95 29.84
N ALA A 69 4.62 3.62 30.05
CA ALA A 69 3.60 3.81 29.00
C ALA A 69 3.69 5.22 28.37
N ASN A 70 4.90 5.80 28.28
CA ASN A 70 5.12 7.11 27.67
C ASN A 70 5.97 7.02 26.40
N VAL A 71 5.55 6.23 25.40
CA VAL A 71 6.02 6.38 24.01
C VAL A 71 4.92 5.89 23.06
N HIS A 72 4.59 6.71 22.06
CA HIS A 72 3.93 6.34 20.80
C HIS A 72 2.39 6.39 20.67
N ILE A 73 1.72 7.40 21.24
CA ILE A 73 0.40 7.85 20.75
C ILE A 73 0.51 9.33 20.37
N GLY A 74 1.03 9.62 19.18
CA GLY A 74 1.19 11.01 18.72
C GLY A 74 1.90 11.22 17.38
N ALA A 75 2.59 10.21 16.85
CA ALA A 75 3.35 10.35 15.60
C ALA A 75 2.52 10.12 14.31
N LEU A 76 1.38 9.42 14.40
CA LEU A 76 0.55 9.05 13.24
C LEU A 76 -0.25 10.22 12.62
N PRO A 77 -0.83 11.17 13.39
CA PRO A 77 -1.54 12.30 12.81
C PRO A 77 -0.61 13.28 12.08
N GLN A 78 0.61 13.47 12.61
CA GLN A 78 1.58 14.42 12.03
C GLN A 78 2.16 13.92 10.72
N ALA A 79 2.52 12.62 10.62
CA ALA A 79 3.03 12.05 9.37
C ALA A 79 1.98 12.14 8.25
N ASN A 80 0.72 11.80 8.55
CA ASN A 80 -0.38 11.91 7.58
C ASN A 80 -0.63 13.36 7.15
N GLN A 81 -0.52 14.31 8.08
CA GLN A 81 -0.63 15.73 7.76
C GLN A 81 0.48 16.19 6.81
N ILE A 82 1.73 15.78 7.04
CA ILE A 82 2.87 16.09 6.16
C ILE A 82 2.62 15.52 4.75
N HIS A 83 2.12 14.29 4.65
CA HIS A 83 1.78 13.69 3.37
C HIS A 83 0.64 14.45 2.68
N ALA A 84 -0.43 14.79 3.41
CA ALA A 84 -1.55 15.55 2.87
C ALA A 84 -1.12 16.92 2.33
N GLU A 85 -0.27 17.65 3.06
CA GLU A 85 0.30 18.93 2.63
C GLU A 85 1.14 18.77 1.36
N LYS A 86 1.96 17.70 1.28
CA LYS A 86 2.77 17.44 0.09
C LYS A 86 1.94 17.04 -1.12
N LEU A 87 0.90 16.24 -0.94
CA LEU A 87 -0.05 15.92 -2.01
C LEU A 87 -0.79 17.17 -2.49
N ALA A 88 -1.17 18.06 -1.58
CA ALA A 88 -1.77 19.34 -1.93
C ALA A 88 -0.83 20.22 -2.77
N SER A 89 0.48 20.22 -2.48
CA SER A 89 1.46 20.94 -3.33
C SER A 89 1.50 20.38 -4.76
N PHE A 90 1.43 19.06 -4.92
CA PHE A 90 1.39 18.44 -6.25
C PHE A 90 0.11 18.76 -7.02
N ILE A 91 -1.02 18.95 -6.34
CA ILE A 91 -2.27 19.41 -6.96
C ILE A 91 -2.09 20.83 -7.52
N VAL A 92 -1.47 21.74 -6.76
CA VAL A 92 -1.17 23.10 -7.22
C VAL A 92 -0.22 23.09 -8.43
N GLU A 93 0.81 22.24 -8.42
CA GLU A 93 1.68 22.04 -9.59
C GLU A 93 0.89 21.57 -10.82
N GLY A 94 -0.02 20.60 -10.64
CA GLY A 94 -0.90 20.12 -11.71
C GLY A 94 -1.81 21.21 -12.27
N GLN A 95 -2.36 22.09 -11.41
CA GLN A 95 -3.17 23.24 -11.84
C GLN A 95 -2.37 24.22 -12.69
N ARG A 96 -1.12 24.51 -12.31
CA ARG A 96 -0.22 25.37 -13.11
C ARG A 96 0.09 24.76 -14.47
N LEU A 97 0.31 23.45 -14.54
CA LEU A 97 0.48 22.75 -15.82
C LEU A 97 -0.77 22.83 -16.70
N ARG A 98 -1.95 22.79 -16.08
CA ARG A 98 -3.23 22.92 -16.78
C ARG A 98 -3.39 24.32 -17.41
N GLU A 99 -3.04 25.37 -16.68
CA GLU A 99 -3.07 26.76 -17.20
C GLU A 99 -2.19 26.94 -18.44
N ARG A 100 -1.13 26.13 -18.55
CA ARG A 100 -0.14 26.17 -19.62
C ARG A 100 -0.44 25.25 -20.80
N LEU A 101 -1.59 24.57 -20.82
CA LEU A 101 -1.98 23.67 -21.92
C LEU A 101 -2.08 24.36 -23.29
N SER A 102 -2.31 25.68 -23.31
CA SER A 102 -2.37 26.46 -24.55
C SER A 102 -1.01 26.80 -25.15
N GLU A 103 0.10 26.56 -24.44
CA GLU A 103 1.46 26.80 -24.94
C GLU A 103 1.75 25.99 -26.22
N VAL A 104 2.69 26.50 -27.02
CA VAL A 104 3.14 25.88 -28.27
C VAL A 104 4.67 25.78 -28.23
N PRO A 105 5.25 24.58 -28.11
CA PRO A 105 4.57 23.30 -27.89
C PRO A 105 3.95 23.19 -26.48
N PRO A 106 2.98 22.30 -26.24
CA PRO A 106 2.48 22.03 -24.90
C PRO A 106 3.60 21.51 -23.97
N PRO A 107 3.55 21.77 -22.65
CA PRO A 107 4.63 21.42 -21.73
C PRO A 107 4.59 19.94 -21.32
N VAL A 108 4.59 19.04 -22.30
CA VAL A 108 4.50 17.58 -22.12
C VAL A 108 5.63 17.03 -21.24
N GLY A 109 6.86 17.53 -21.44
CA GLY A 109 8.02 17.13 -20.63
C GLY A 109 7.86 17.45 -19.14
N GLU A 110 7.34 18.64 -18.83
CA GLU A 110 7.10 19.06 -17.44
C GLU A 110 5.95 18.29 -16.80
N HIS A 111 4.91 17.98 -17.58
CA HIS A 111 3.84 17.08 -17.15
C HIS A 111 4.36 15.70 -16.80
N ASN A 112 5.19 15.08 -17.66
CA ASN A 112 5.72 13.75 -17.41
C ASN A 112 6.62 13.74 -16.17
N ALA A 113 7.50 14.75 -16.04
CA ALA A 113 8.32 14.92 -14.85
C ALA A 113 7.47 15.09 -13.58
N TRP A 114 6.35 15.81 -13.66
CA TRP A 114 5.40 15.93 -12.54
C TRP A 114 4.80 14.58 -12.18
N VAL A 115 4.30 13.81 -13.15
CA VAL A 115 3.75 12.46 -12.92
C VAL A 115 4.78 11.56 -12.23
N GLU A 116 6.02 11.55 -12.71
CA GLU A 116 7.11 10.76 -12.14
C GLU A 116 7.39 11.15 -10.67
N ARG A 117 7.50 12.46 -10.38
CA ARG A 117 7.71 12.94 -8.99
C ARG A 117 6.58 12.53 -8.06
N VAL A 118 5.33 12.57 -8.52
CA VAL A 118 4.18 12.14 -7.72
C VAL A 118 4.23 10.63 -7.48
N ASN A 119 4.48 9.83 -8.53
CA ASN A 119 4.61 8.38 -8.41
C ASN A 119 5.71 7.98 -7.42
N ASP A 120 6.90 8.57 -7.57
CA ASP A 120 8.02 8.29 -6.69
C ASP A 120 7.72 8.69 -5.25
N TYR A 121 7.06 9.84 -5.04
CA TYR A 121 6.65 10.25 -3.71
C TYR A 121 5.64 9.28 -3.10
N LEU A 122 4.58 8.91 -3.83
CA LEU A 122 3.55 8.00 -3.38
C LEU A 122 4.15 6.64 -3.03
N ARG A 123 4.96 6.06 -3.93
CA ARG A 123 5.61 4.76 -3.72
C ARG A 123 6.50 4.75 -2.48
N THR A 124 7.32 5.78 -2.30
CA THR A 124 8.33 5.82 -1.22
C THR A 124 7.73 6.20 0.14
N ASN A 125 6.73 7.08 0.18
CA ASN A 125 6.28 7.70 1.43
C ASN A 125 4.90 7.26 1.89
N VAL A 126 4.02 6.83 0.97
CA VAL A 126 2.62 6.49 1.28
C VAL A 126 2.35 5.00 1.08
N GLY A 127 2.86 4.44 -0.02
CA GLY A 127 2.82 3.02 -0.36
C GLY A 127 2.54 2.77 -1.83
N ALA A 128 3.02 1.62 -2.34
CA ALA A 128 2.87 1.22 -3.73
C ALA A 128 1.41 1.14 -4.22
N ALA A 129 0.45 0.83 -3.33
CA ALA A 129 -0.97 0.80 -3.68
C ALA A 129 -1.50 2.17 -4.14
N TYR A 130 -0.97 3.27 -3.57
CA TYR A 130 -1.35 4.63 -3.97
C TYR A 130 -0.77 5.01 -5.33
N GLU A 131 0.45 4.57 -5.63
CA GLU A 131 1.08 4.77 -6.94
C GLU A 131 0.30 4.05 -8.05
N VAL A 132 -0.08 2.79 -7.84
CA VAL A 132 -0.93 2.04 -8.79
C VAL A 132 -2.27 2.77 -9.03
N ARG A 133 -2.95 3.19 -7.95
CA ARG A 133 -4.23 3.92 -8.04
C ARG A 133 -4.09 5.30 -8.69
N PHE A 134 -2.91 5.93 -8.59
CA PHE A 134 -2.61 7.20 -9.24
C PHE A 134 -2.46 7.07 -10.76
N GLY A 135 -1.89 5.95 -11.22
CA GLY A 135 -1.84 5.59 -12.64
C GLY A 135 -3.17 5.08 -13.20
N ASP A 136 -4.04 4.58 -12.33
CA ASP A 136 -5.33 4.01 -12.73
C ASP A 136 -6.41 5.08 -12.92
N PHE A 137 -6.82 5.22 -14.18
CA PHE A 137 -7.90 6.08 -14.63
C PHE A 137 -9.27 5.36 -14.68
N SER A 138 -9.35 4.11 -14.22
CA SER A 138 -10.61 3.38 -14.13
C SER A 138 -11.64 4.16 -13.29
N GLY A 139 -12.87 4.23 -13.80
CA GLY A 139 -13.95 5.00 -13.16
C GLY A 139 -13.94 6.51 -13.42
N MET A 140 -12.98 7.04 -14.19
CA MET A 140 -12.96 8.45 -14.59
C MET A 140 -13.46 8.63 -16.03
N THR A 141 -14.42 9.53 -16.21
CA THR A 141 -14.93 9.88 -17.55
C THR A 141 -14.16 11.08 -18.09
N PHE A 142 -13.62 10.95 -19.30
CA PHE A 142 -12.87 12.00 -19.97
C PHE A 142 -13.49 12.34 -21.32
N TYR A 143 -13.59 13.63 -21.64
CA TYR A 143 -14.11 14.16 -22.91
C TYR A 143 -13.01 14.94 -23.65
N GLY A 144 -13.09 15.04 -24.99
CA GLY A 144 -12.10 15.73 -25.84
C GLY A 144 -11.62 14.95 -27.07
N ASP A 145 -10.78 15.57 -27.90
CA ASP A 145 -10.11 14.92 -29.03
C ASP A 145 -8.91 14.07 -28.54
N ALA A 146 -8.35 13.19 -29.37
CA ALA A 146 -7.17 12.40 -28.99
C ALA A 146 -5.85 13.21 -29.07
N SER A 147 -5.93 14.55 -29.05
CA SER A 147 -4.76 15.43 -29.12
C SER A 147 -3.88 15.32 -27.87
N GLU A 148 -2.61 15.66 -28.01
CA GLU A 148 -1.68 15.73 -26.87
C GLU A 148 -2.18 16.65 -25.77
N ARG A 149 -2.80 17.79 -26.13
CA ARG A 149 -3.39 18.74 -25.19
C ARG A 149 -4.55 18.13 -24.41
N SER A 150 -5.46 17.46 -25.11
CA SER A 150 -6.60 16.79 -24.49
C SER A 150 -6.15 15.64 -23.61
N ASN A 151 -5.20 14.81 -24.06
CA ASN A 151 -4.62 13.73 -23.27
C ASN A 151 -3.92 14.26 -22.00
N MET A 152 -3.14 15.33 -22.11
CA MET A 152 -2.49 15.98 -20.97
C MET A 152 -3.51 16.58 -20.00
N SER A 153 -4.53 17.29 -20.50
CA SER A 153 -5.61 17.84 -19.68
C SER A 153 -6.32 16.76 -18.86
N ARG A 154 -6.66 15.64 -19.51
CA ARG A 154 -7.32 14.50 -18.87
C ARG A 154 -6.44 13.83 -17.84
N SER A 155 -5.17 13.61 -18.17
CA SER A 155 -4.18 13.06 -17.25
C SER A 155 -4.08 13.92 -15.98
N ILE A 156 -3.93 15.24 -16.14
CA ILE A 156 -3.87 16.18 -15.00
C ILE A 156 -5.16 16.10 -14.19
N GLU A 157 -6.32 16.22 -14.82
CA GLU A 157 -7.61 16.23 -14.11
C GLU A 157 -7.85 14.94 -13.32
N GLY A 158 -7.63 13.78 -13.96
CA GLY A 158 -7.84 12.49 -13.31
C GLY A 158 -6.89 12.27 -12.14
N ARG A 159 -5.61 12.58 -12.34
CA ARG A 159 -4.58 12.46 -11.30
C ARG A 159 -4.80 13.43 -10.15
N SER A 160 -5.19 14.68 -10.42
CA SER A 160 -5.53 15.65 -9.37
C SER A 160 -6.73 15.20 -8.55
N ARG A 161 -7.77 14.63 -9.18
CA ARG A 161 -8.92 14.05 -8.46
C ARG A 161 -8.47 12.91 -7.55
N ARG A 162 -7.61 12.02 -8.05
CA ARG A 162 -7.07 10.93 -7.23
C ARG A 162 -6.26 11.44 -6.04
N LEU A 163 -5.46 12.50 -6.22
CA LEU A 163 -4.72 13.11 -5.11
C LEU A 163 -5.66 13.69 -4.03
N HIS A 164 -6.79 14.28 -4.42
CA HIS A 164 -7.81 14.70 -3.45
C HIS A 164 -8.42 13.52 -2.68
N GLU A 165 -8.69 12.39 -3.34
CA GLU A 165 -9.14 11.17 -2.67
C GLU A 165 -8.12 10.68 -1.66
N PHE A 166 -6.83 10.68 -2.01
CA PHE A 166 -5.76 10.24 -1.11
C PHE A 166 -5.62 11.15 0.12
N ILE A 167 -5.74 12.47 -0.05
CA ILE A 167 -5.75 13.40 1.09
C ILE A 167 -6.92 13.11 2.03
N ALA A 168 -8.11 12.83 1.47
CA ALA A 168 -9.30 12.47 2.25
C ALA A 168 -9.15 11.10 2.96
N GLU A 169 -8.40 10.17 2.38
CA GLU A 169 -8.11 8.86 3.00
C GLU A 169 -7.10 8.97 4.13
N LEU A 170 -6.04 9.77 3.96
CA LEU A 170 -5.00 9.98 4.98
C LEU A 170 -5.50 10.76 6.20
N SER A 171 -6.62 11.47 6.09
CA SER A 171 -7.23 12.25 7.17
C SER A 171 -8.31 11.50 7.97
N ARG A 172 -8.64 10.27 7.58
CA ARG A 172 -9.56 9.38 8.32
C ARG A 172 -8.80 8.52 9.33
#